data_AF-A0A948CQT6-F1
#
_entry.id   AF-A0A948CQT6-F1
#
_cell.length_a   1.000
_cell.length_b   1.000
_cell.length_c   1.000
_cell.angle_alpha   90.00
_cell.angle_beta   90.00
_cell.angle_gamma   90.00
#
_symmetry.space_group_name_H-M   'P 1'
#
loop_
_entity.id
_entity.type
_entity.pdbx_description
1 polymer ?
#
loop_
_entity_poly.entity_id
_entity_poly.type
_entity_poly.pdbx_seq_one_letter_code
_entity_poly.pdbx_strand_id
1 'polypeptide(L)' 'MKLTPSKLIRDTRLEMARYMLADITHGRRKIIDIVLSIGFNDCANFSRTFKERYGLSPRDYRFLNPS' A
#
# COMPACT_ATOMS: atom_id res chain seq x y z
N MET A 1 12.06 22.47 1.40
CA MET A 1 11.10 21.34 1.54
C MET A 1 11.40 20.61 2.85
N LYS A 2 10.58 20.74 3.90
CA LYS A 2 10.83 20.02 5.17
C LYS A 2 10.36 18.57 5.02
N LEU A 3 11.28 17.62 4.84
CA LEU A 3 10.98 16.21 5.06
C LEU A 3 10.78 16.01 6.56
N THR A 4 9.55 15.72 6.97
CA THR A 4 9.28 15.28 8.34
C THR A 4 9.50 13.77 8.43
N PRO A 5 9.99 13.25 9.57
CA PRO A 5 10.11 11.81 9.77
C PRO A 5 8.79 11.07 9.49
N SER A 6 7.66 11.67 9.84
CA SER A 6 6.32 11.16 9.58
C SER A 6 6.01 10.97 8.09
N LYS A 7 6.43 11.92 7.23
CA LYS A 7 6.25 11.81 5.79
C LYS A 7 7.12 10.69 5.22
N LEU A 8 8.39 10.61 5.62
CA LEU A 8 9.30 9.56 5.16
C LEU A 8 8.82 8.16 5.55
N ILE A 9 8.36 7.98 6.79
CA ILE A 9 7.81 6.70 7.27
C ILE A 9 6.57 6.34 6.45
N ARG A 10 5.64 7.29 6.25
CA ARG A 10 4.43 7.04 5.46
C ARG A 10 4.78 6.65 4.03
N ASP A 11 5.70 7.38 3.40
CA ASP A 11 6.08 7.14 2.02
C ASP A 11 6.79 5.79 1.86
N THR A 12 7.62 5.40 2.84
CA THR A 12 8.26 4.08 2.89
C THR A 12 7.23 2.96 3.02
N ARG A 13 6.25 3.10 3.92
CA ARG A 13 5.17 2.11 4.10
C ARG A 13 4.30 1.97 2.84
N LEU A 14 4.00 3.07 2.15
CA LEU A 14 3.28 3.03 0.88
C LEU A 14 4.05 2.27 -0.20
N GLU A 15 5.37 2.37 -0.22
CA GLU A 15 6.22 1.64 -1.15
C GLU A 15 6.22 0.13 -0.84
N MET A 16 6.36 -0.24 0.44
CA MET A 16 6.27 -1.63 0.88
C MET A 16 4.91 -2.26 0.54
N ALA A 17 3.82 -1.51 0.77
CA ALA A 17 2.48 -1.96 0.39
C ALA A 17 2.39 -2.26 -1.12
N ARG A 18 2.97 -1.38 -1.95
CA ARG A 18 2.97 -1.53 -3.41
C ARG A 18 3.68 -2.82 -3.84
N TYR A 19 4.86 -3.10 -3.28
CA TYR A 19 5.59 -4.34 -3.56
C TYR A 19 4.78 -5.58 -3.14
N MET A 20 4.22 -5.58 -1.93
CA MET A 20 3.45 -6.72 -1.44
C MET A 20 2.13 -6.95 -2.19
N LEU A 21 1.54 -5.89 -2.75
CA LEU A 21 0.32 -6.00 -3.57
C LEU A 21 0.60 -6.50 -4.98
N ALA A 22 1.79 -6.24 -5.52
CA ALA A 22 2.24 -6.75 -6.81
C ALA A 22 2.78 -8.18 -6.74
N ASP A 23 3.17 -8.64 -5.55
CA ASP A 23 3.69 -9.99 -5.33
C ASP A 23 2.58 -11.05 -5.33
N ILE A 24 2.63 -11.97 -6.30
CA ILE A 24 1.67 -13.05 -6.47
C ILE A 24 1.61 -14.01 -5.27
N THR A 25 2.71 -14.15 -4.51
CA THR A 25 2.75 -14.99 -3.30
C THR A 25 1.81 -14.48 -2.21
N HIS A 26 1.44 -13.19 -2.27
CA HIS A 26 0.46 -12.56 -1.39
C HIS A 26 -0.95 -12.49 -1.99
N GLY A 27 -1.21 -13.07 -3.17
CA GLY A 27 -2.50 -12.97 -3.86
C GLY A 27 -3.71 -13.46 -3.03
N ARG A 28 -3.52 -14.47 -2.17
CA ARG A 28 -4.55 -14.99 -1.25
C ARG A 28 -4.66 -14.21 0.06
N ARG A 29 -3.68 -13.36 0.38
CA ARG A 29 -3.66 -12.59 1.62
C ARG A 29 -4.61 -11.40 1.51
N LYS A 30 -5.39 -11.15 2.55
CA LYS A 30 -6.30 -10.00 2.56
C LYS A 30 -5.50 -8.71 2.50
N ILE A 31 -6.01 -7.71 1.78
CA ILE A 31 -5.36 -6.39 1.67
C ILE A 31 -5.10 -5.83 3.06
N ILE A 32 -6.10 -5.92 3.95
CA ILE A 32 -6.01 -5.44 5.33
C ILE A 32 -4.86 -6.08 6.12
N ASP A 33 -4.64 -7.39 5.98
CA ASP A 33 -3.56 -8.08 6.70
C ASP A 33 -2.18 -7.62 6.22
N ILE A 34 -2.04 -7.28 4.93
CA ILE A 34 -0.81 -6.73 4.36
C ILE A 34 -0.55 -5.35 4.97
N VAL A 35 -1.52 -4.44 4.93
CA VAL A 35 -1.32 -3.06 5.39
C VAL A 35 -1.15 -2.94 6.91
N LEU A 36 -1.83 -3.79 7.68
CA LEU A 36 -1.60 -3.87 9.13
C LEU A 36 -0.17 -4.33 9.42
N SER A 37 0.36 -5.32 8.68
CA SER A 37 1.71 -5.84 8.92
C SER A 37 2.86 -4.87 8.63
N ILE A 38 2.61 -3.86 7.78
CA ILE A 38 3.58 -2.80 7.46
C ILE A 38 3.35 -1.54 8.32
N GLY A 39 2.41 -1.57 9.27
CA GLY A 39 2.19 -0.51 10.26
C GLY A 39 1.25 0.60 9.81
N PHE A 40 0.33 0.36 8.88
CA PHE A 40 -0.84 1.23 8.72
C PHE A 40 -1.89 0.88 9.78
N ASN A 41 -2.32 1.89 10.54
CA ASN A 41 -3.35 1.72 11.57
C ASN A 41 -4.77 1.87 11.03
N ASP A 42 -4.92 2.44 9.83
CA ASP A 42 -6.21 2.72 9.23
C ASP A 42 -6.22 2.41 7.72
N CYS A 43 -7.16 1.56 7.32
CA CYS A 43 -7.28 1.07 5.94
C CYS A 43 -7.97 2.06 5.01
N ALA A 44 -8.86 2.91 5.52
CA ALA A 44 -9.53 3.93 4.73
C ALA A 44 -8.52 5.00 4.28
N ASN A 45 -7.75 5.52 5.23
CA ASN A 45 -6.66 6.48 4.99
C ASN A 45 -5.59 5.85 4.09
N PHE A 46 -5.18 4.60 4.35
CA PHE A 46 -4.27 3.90 3.44
C PHE A 46 -4.81 3.87 2.00
N SER A 47 -6.05 3.42 1.80
CA SER A 47 -6.62 3.25 0.47
C SER A 47 -6.69 4.58 -0.29
N ARG A 48 -7.05 5.66 0.42
CA ARG A 48 -7.05 7.01 -0.14
C ARG A 48 -5.64 7.46 -0.52
N THR A 49 -4.68 7.41 0.40
CA THR A 49 -3.32 7.88 0.12
C THR A 49 -2.60 7.02 -0.92
N PHE A 50 -2.86 5.72 -0.94
CA PHE A 50 -2.34 4.81 -1.96
C PHE A 50 -2.86 5.18 -3.35
N LYS A 51 -4.17 5.41 -3.48
CA LYS A 51 -4.78 5.87 -4.74
C LYS A 51 -4.28 7.24 -5.16
N GLU A 52 -4.16 8.19 -4.23
CA GLU A 52 -3.60 9.52 -4.50
C GLU A 52 -2.16 9.44 -5.01
N ARG A 53 -1.36 8.47 -4.53
CA ARG A 53 0.05 8.30 -4.94
C ARG A 53 0.25 7.49 -6.21
N TYR A 54 -0.53 6.44 -6.42
CA TYR A 54 -0.31 5.45 -7.50
C TYR A 54 -1.45 5.38 -8.53
N GLY A 55 -2.48 6.21 -8.40
CA GLY A 55 -3.60 6.33 -9.34
C GLY A 55 -4.68 5.23 -9.23
N LEU A 56 -4.37 4.09 -8.61
CA LEU A 56 -5.28 2.95 -8.50
C LEU A 56 -5.61 2.61 -7.04
N SER A 57 -6.78 2.00 -6.82
CA SER A 57 -7.05 1.45 -5.49
C SER A 57 -6.09 0.27 -5.21
N PRO A 58 -5.78 -0.04 -3.94
CA PRO A 58 -4.94 -1.19 -3.58
C PRO A 58 -5.44 -2.52 -4.18
N ARG A 59 -6.76 -2.66 -4.33
CA ARG A 59 -7.39 -3.82 -4.92
C ARG A 59 -7.16 -3.87 -6.42
N ASP A 60 -7.41 -2.76 -7.12
CA ASP A 60 -7.21 -2.70 -8.58
C ASP A 60 -5.74 -2.87 -8.93
N TYR A 61 -4.84 -2.26 -8.14
CA TYR A 61 -3.40 -2.40 -8.31
C TYR A 61 -2.94 -3.87 -8.21
N ARG A 62 -3.51 -4.65 -7.29
CA ARG A 62 -3.22 -6.08 -7.17
C ARG A 62 -3.63 -6.88 -8.41
N PHE A 63 -4.72 -6.49 -9.06
CA PHE A 63 -5.21 -7.16 -10.28
C PHE A 63 -4.56 -6.62 -11.56
N LEU A 64 -3.76 -5.56 -11.48
CA LEU A 64 -3.07 -4.95 -12.62
C LEU A 64 -1.91 -5.80 -13.17
N ASN A 65 -1.43 -6.81 -12.42
CA ASN A 65 -0.51 -7.83 -12.93
C ASN A 65 -1.28 -9.14 -13.21
N PRO A 66 -1.96 -9.27 -14.36
CA PRO A 66 -2.43 -10.57 -14.81
C PRO A 66 -1.26 -11.33 -15.44
N SER A 67 -0.65 -12.20 -14.64
CA SER A 67 0.30 -13.27 -15.04
C SER A 67 1.68 -12.83 -15.53
#